data_AF-A0A0A1CVZ1-F1
#
_entry.id   AF-A0A0A1CVZ1-F1
#
_cell.length_a   1.000
_cell.length_b   1.000
_cell.length_c   1.000
_cell.angle_alpha   90.00
_cell.angle_beta   90.00
_cell.angle_gamma   90.00
#
_symmetry.space_group_name_H-M   'P 1'
#
loop_
_entity.id
_entity.type
_entity.pdbx_description
1 polymer ?
#
loop_
_entity_poly.entity_id
_entity_poly.type
_entity_poly.pdbx_seq_one_letter_code
_entity_poly.pdbx_strand_id
1 'polypeptide(L)'
;MVALVIIALTAGAFGAIAWAVDKYRHTFGALLPAGVAVVAALLVWIITMAVGLDNNAGTAWIPWILSMVVGGAAAWATAGFVGRTRHTRQVERTNQILQMH
;
A
#
# COMPACT_ATOMS: atom_id res chain seq x y z
N MET A 1 18.35 -4.55 11.73
CA MET A 1 17.11 -5.15 12.25
C MET A 1 16.07 -4.09 12.64
N VAL A 2 16.36 -3.18 13.58
CA VAL A 2 15.42 -2.12 14.01
C VAL A 2 14.90 -1.27 12.84
N ALA A 3 15.77 -0.88 11.90
CA ALA A 3 15.38 -0.10 10.73
C ALA A 3 14.27 -0.75 9.88
N LEU A 4 14.38 -2.04 9.60
CA LEU A 4 13.40 -2.79 8.82
C LEU A 4 12.04 -2.85 9.52
N VAL A 5 12.05 -3.05 10.84
CA VAL A 5 10.82 -3.06 11.65
C VAL A 5 10.14 -1.70 11.58
N ILE A 6 10.90 -0.61 11.70
CA ILE A 6 10.36 0.74 11.59
C ILE A 6 9.74 0.95 10.20
N ILE A 7 10.46 0.63 9.12
CA ILE A 7 9.95 0.76 7.75
C ILE A 7 8.64 -0.02 7.56
N ALA A 8 8.60 -1.28 8.02
CA ALA A 8 7.40 -2.11 7.91
C ALA A 8 6.22 -1.56 8.73
N LEU A 9 6.45 -1.13 9.97
CA LEU A 9 5.40 -0.52 10.80
C LEU A 9 4.89 0.80 10.21
N THR A 10 5.79 1.63 9.68
CA THR A 10 5.44 2.93 9.09
C THR A 10 4.64 2.72 7.80
N ALA A 11 5.08 1.81 6.93
CA ALA A 11 4.33 1.44 5.71
C ALA A 11 2.97 0.82 6.04
N GLY A 12 2.92 -0.06 7.05
CA GLY A 12 1.68 -0.63 7.55
C GLY A 12 0.71 0.43 8.09
N ALA A 13 1.21 1.41 8.84
CA ALA A 13 0.43 2.55 9.33
C ALA A 13 -0.13 3.39 8.17
N PHE A 14 0.67 3.70 7.15
CA PHE A 14 0.18 4.38 5.95
C PHE A 14 -0.90 3.58 5.21
N GLY A 15 -0.74 2.26 5.10
CA GLY A 15 -1.76 1.38 4.54
C GLY A 15 -3.05 1.35 5.35
N ALA A 16 -2.96 1.32 6.68
CA ALA A 16 -4.12 1.39 7.56
C ALA A 16 -4.84 2.75 7.45
N ILE A 17 -4.09 3.86 7.37
CA ILE A 17 -4.65 5.21 7.17
C ILE A 17 -5.35 5.31 5.82
N ALA A 18 -4.70 4.84 4.74
CA ALA A 18 -5.29 4.83 3.40
C ALA A 18 -6.60 4.03 3.36
N TRP A 19 -6.68 2.90 4.07
CA TRP A 19 -7.93 2.15 4.23
C TRP A 19 -8.97 2.92 5.05
N ALA A 20 -8.58 3.52 6.17
CA ALA A 20 -9.50 4.22 7.07
C ALA A 20 -10.18 5.43 6.40
N VAL A 21 -9.46 6.12 5.53
CA VAL A 21 -9.91 7.29 4.77
C VAL A 21 -10.79 6.92 3.58
N ASP A 22 -10.70 5.69 3.05
CA ASP A 22 -11.48 5.28 1.88
C ASP A 22 -12.97 5.11 2.23
N LYS A 23 -13.83 5.77 1.43
CA LYS A 23 -15.30 5.70 1.54
C LYS A 23 -15.83 4.29 1.22
N TYR A 24 -15.09 3.50 0.43
CA TYR A 24 -15.45 2.12 0.04
C TYR A 24 -14.73 1.05 0.88
N ARG A 25 -14.21 1.42 2.06
CA ARG A 25 -13.50 0.51 2.98
C ARG A 25 -14.27 -0.74 3.39
N HIS A 26 -15.61 -0.73 3.29
CA HIS A 26 -16.45 -1.90 3.58
C HIS A 26 -16.42 -2.95 2.46
N THR A 27 -15.95 -2.59 1.26
CA THR A 27 -15.93 -3.45 0.07
C THR A 27 -14.62 -4.25 -0.06
N PHE A 28 -13.59 -3.93 0.74
CA PHE A 28 -12.32 -4.65 0.77
C PHE A 28 -11.69 -4.68 2.17
N GLY A 29 -11.04 -5.80 2.52
CA GLY A 29 -10.48 -6.00 3.85
C GLY A 29 -9.34 -5.02 4.16
N ALA A 30 -9.29 -4.55 5.41
CA ALA A 30 -8.28 -3.62 5.91
C ALA A 30 -6.83 -4.08 5.71
N LEU A 31 -6.63 -5.39 5.58
CA LEU A 31 -5.33 -6.00 5.38
C LEU A 31 -4.75 -5.77 3.98
N LEU A 32 -5.57 -5.49 2.96
CA LEU A 32 -5.09 -5.36 1.57
C LEU A 32 -4.15 -4.15 1.39
N PRO A 33 -4.54 -2.91 1.74
CA PRO A 33 -3.67 -1.75 1.54
C PRO A 33 -2.44 -1.81 2.46
N ALA A 34 -2.61 -2.28 3.70
CA ALA A 34 -1.50 -2.47 4.64
C ALA A 34 -0.50 -3.52 4.16
N GLY A 35 -0.98 -4.66 3.68
CA GLY A 35 -0.12 -5.72 3.14
C GLY A 35 0.66 -5.26 1.91
N VAL A 36 -0.02 -4.59 0.96
CA VAL A 36 0.65 -4.08 -0.24
C VAL A 36 1.69 -3.02 0.10
N ALA A 37 1.38 -2.12 1.03
CA ALA A 37 2.32 -1.09 1.49
C ALA A 37 3.60 -1.70 2.08
N VAL A 38 3.45 -2.69 2.97
CA VAL A 38 4.57 -3.37 3.61
C VAL A 38 5.39 -4.14 2.58
N VAL A 39 4.76 -4.92 1.71
CA VAL A 39 5.48 -5.69 0.67
C VAL A 39 6.23 -4.76 -0.27
N ALA A 40 5.61 -3.68 -0.74
CA ALA A 40 6.26 -2.70 -1.61
C ALA A 40 7.46 -2.02 -0.92
N ALA A 41 7.30 -1.60 0.33
CA ALA A 41 8.38 -1.00 1.12
C ALA A 41 9.55 -1.98 1.32
N LEU A 42 9.25 -3.25 1.64
CA LEU A 42 10.28 -4.28 1.82
C LEU A 42 11.01 -4.60 0.51
N LEU A 43 10.31 -4.66 -0.63
CA LEU A 43 10.93 -4.89 -1.93
C LEU A 43 11.90 -3.75 -2.29
N VAL A 44 11.49 -2.50 -2.09
CA VAL A 44 12.37 -1.34 -2.33
C VAL A 44 13.58 -1.38 -1.41
N TRP A 45 13.40 -1.73 -0.14
CA TRP A 45 14.52 -1.85 0.79
C TRP A 45 15.50 -2.95 0.35
N ILE A 46 15.01 -4.12 -0.06
CA ILE A 46 15.85 -5.22 -0.56
C ILE A 46 16.64 -4.78 -1.80
N ILE A 47 15.97 -4.13 -2.76
CA ILE A 47 16.63 -3.67 -4.00
C ILE A 47 17.70 -2.62 -3.69
N THR A 48 17.39 -1.66 -2.83
CA THR A 48 18.33 -0.58 -2.48
C THR A 48 19.55 -1.09 -1.71
N MET A 49 19.38 -2.08 -0.83
CA MET A 49 20.53 -2.76 -0.19
C MET A 49 21.30 -3.64 -1.16
N ALA A 50 20.64 -4.32 -2.10
CA ALA A 50 21.32 -5.12 -3.12
C ALA A 50 22.20 -4.26 -4.04
N VAL A 51 21.80 -3.01 -4.30
CA VAL A 51 22.59 -2.03 -5.07
C VAL A 51 23.73 -1.43 -4.23
N GLY A 52 23.76 -1.68 -2.91
CA GLY A 52 24.81 -1.18 -2.02
C GLY A 52 24.70 0.31 -1.72
N LEU A 53 23.48 0.87 -1.76
CA LEU A 53 23.24 2.28 -1.45
C LEU A 53 23.50 2.63 0.02
N ASP A 54 23.68 1.65 0.90
CA ASP A 54 24.05 1.86 2.30
C ASP A 54 25.56 1.96 2.56
N ASN A 55 26.39 1.60 1.58
CA ASN A 55 27.85 1.56 1.75
C ASN A 55 28.49 2.95 1.89
N ASN A 56 27.81 4.01 1.47
CA ASN A 56 28.29 5.38 1.55
C ASN A 56 27.34 6.21 2.43
N ALA A 57 27.91 6.98 3.36
CA ALA A 57 27.17 7.86 4.27
C ALA A 57 26.28 8.87 3.51
N GLY A 58 26.66 9.27 2.29
CA GLY A 58 25.86 10.16 1.45
C GLY A 58 24.58 9.54 0.86
N THR A 59 24.51 8.21 0.76
CA THR A 59 23.38 7.48 0.14
C THR A 59 22.60 6.61 1.12
N ALA A 60 23.13 6.40 2.33
CA ALA A 60 22.52 5.51 3.34
C ALA A 60 21.10 5.92 3.80
N TRP A 61 20.67 7.16 3.56
CA TRP A 61 19.31 7.62 3.84
C TRP A 61 18.29 7.18 2.76
N ILE A 62 18.75 6.86 1.54
CA ILE A 62 17.90 6.52 0.39
C ILE A 62 17.08 5.25 0.65
N PRO A 63 17.65 4.11 1.10
CA PRO A 63 16.88 2.91 1.41
C PRO A 63 15.74 3.15 2.41
N TRP A 64 15.92 4.11 3.32
CA TRP A 64 14.93 4.45 4.34
C TRP A 64 13.77 5.26 3.77
N ILE A 65 14.08 6.45 3.23
CA ILE A 65 13.05 7.37 2.77
C ILE A 65 12.33 6.80 1.55
N LEU A 66 13.07 6.20 0.61
CA LEU A 66 12.50 5.65 -0.61
C LEU A 66 11.51 4.52 -0.31
N SER A 67 11.85 3.62 0.62
CA SER A 67 10.97 2.51 1.01
C SER A 67 9.69 3.01 1.68
N MET A 68 9.78 4.02 2.54
CA MET A 68 8.60 4.62 3.18
C MET A 68 7.69 5.33 2.18
N VAL A 69 8.28 6.13 1.27
CA VAL A 69 7.53 6.86 0.24
C VAL A 69 6.85 5.90 -0.73
N VAL A 70 7.56 4.87 -1.20
CA VAL A 70 6.97 3.87 -2.10
C VAL A 70 5.90 3.04 -1.41
N GLY A 71 6.11 2.63 -0.15
CA GLY A 71 5.09 1.93 0.64
C GLY A 71 3.81 2.77 0.82
N GLY A 72 3.96 4.06 1.14
CA GLY A 72 2.84 5.00 1.24
C GLY A 72 2.13 5.22 -0.10
N ALA A 73 2.87 5.42 -1.19
CA ALA A 73 2.29 5.57 -2.52
C ALA A 73 1.53 4.32 -2.96
N ALA A 74 2.08 3.13 -2.69
CA ALA A 74 1.44 1.85 -3.00
C ALA A 74 0.16 1.63 -2.18
N ALA A 75 0.15 2.01 -0.89
CA ALA A 75 -1.05 2.01 -0.05
C ALA A 75 -2.18 2.83 -0.67
N TRP A 76 -1.87 4.08 -1.04
CA TRP A 76 -2.83 5.02 -1.60
C TRP A 76 -3.34 4.59 -2.98
N ALA A 77 -2.44 4.11 -3.84
CA ALA A 77 -2.82 3.56 -5.15
C ALA A 77 -3.74 2.36 -4.99
N THR A 78 -3.45 1.47 -4.04
CA THR A 78 -4.26 0.28 -3.76
C THR A 78 -5.64 0.65 -3.24
N ALA A 79 -5.74 1.54 -2.25
CA ALA A 79 -7.01 2.00 -1.72
C ALA A 79 -7.87 2.65 -2.83
N GLY A 80 -7.31 3.64 -3.53
CA GLY A 80 -8.03 4.36 -4.58
C GLY A 80 -8.48 3.49 -5.77
N PHE A 81 -7.62 2.55 -6.22
CA PHE A 81 -7.94 1.71 -7.37
C PHE A 81 -8.90 0.55 -7.02
N VAL A 82 -8.69 -0.10 -5.88
CA VAL A 82 -9.51 -1.26 -5.46
C VAL A 82 -10.89 -0.82 -4.99
N GLY A 83 -11.01 0.28 -4.23
CA GLY A 83 -12.32 0.81 -3.81
C GLY A 83 -13.20 1.17 -5.01
N ARG A 84 -12.61 1.87 -6.00
CA ARG A 84 -13.33 2.35 -7.17
C ARG A 84 -13.79 1.20 -8.09
N THR A 85 -12.92 0.23 -8.37
CA THR A 85 -13.25 -0.92 -9.23
C THR A 85 -14.28 -1.85 -8.62
N ARG A 86 -14.22 -2.10 -7.30
CA ARG A 86 -15.20 -2.96 -6.62
C ARG A 86 -16.57 -2.30 -6.51
N HIS A 87 -16.62 -0.99 -6.27
CA HIS A 87 -17.89 -0.25 -6.28
C HIS A 87 -18.58 -0.36 -7.64
N THR A 88 -17.86 -0.16 -8.75
CA THR A 88 -18.42 -0.28 -10.09
C THR A 88 -18.97 -1.68 -10.37
N ARG A 89 -18.25 -2.74 -9.95
CA ARG A 89 -18.74 -4.13 -10.07
C ARG A 89 -19.99 -4.40 -9.23
N GLN A 90 -20.11 -3.76 -8.07
CA GLN A 90 -21.27 -3.94 -7.20
C GLN A 90 -22.52 -3.25 -7.76
N VAL A 91 -22.38 -2.03 -8.28
CA VAL A 91 -23.46 -1.33 -8.98
C VAL A 91 -23.89 -2.11 -10.22
N GLU A 92 -22.95 -2.64 -10.99
CA GLU A 92 -23.25 -3.45 -12.17
C GLU A 92 -24.08 -4.69 -11.81
N ARG A 93 -23.70 -5.43 -10.76
CA ARG A 93 -24.49 -6.58 -10.27
C ARG A 93 -25.88 -6.16 -9.82
N THR A 94 -26.01 -5.05 -9.09
CA THR A 94 -27.32 -4.56 -8.63
C THR A 94 -28.22 -4.18 -9.79
N ASN A 95 -27.69 -3.51 -10.82
CA ASN A 95 -28.45 -3.19 -12.03
C ASN A 95 -28.89 -4.43 -12.78
N GLN A 96 -28.04 -5.45 -12.89
CA GLN A 96 -28.41 -6.72 -13.53
C GLN A 96 -29.56 -7.42 -12.79
N ILE A 97 -29.54 -7.43 -11.46
CA ILE A 97 -30.63 -8.01 -10.65
C ILE A 97 -31.93 -7.21 -10.83
N LEU A 98 -31.84 -5.87 -10.85
CA LEU A 98 -33.00 -5.00 -11.04
C LEU A 98 -33.59 -5.09 -12.45
N GLN A 99 -32.78 -5.36 -13.48
CA GLN A 99 -33.24 -5.54 -14.86
C GLN A 99 -33.85 -6.93 -15.13
N MET A 100 -33.64 -7.90 -14.24
CA MET A 100 -34.24 -9.24 -14.34
C MET A 100 -35.64 -9.32 -13.70
N HIS A 101 -36.07 -8.28 -12.97
CA HIS A 101 -37.35 -8.21 -12.27
C HIS A 101 -38.35 -7.27 -12.96
#